data_AF-A0A2N5VSS0-F1
#
_entry.id   AF-A0A2N5VSS0-F1
#
_cell.length_a   1.000
_cell.length_b   1.000
_cell.length_c   1.000
_cell.angle_alpha   90.00
_cell.angle_beta   90.00
_cell.angle_gamma   90.00
#
_symmetry.space_group_name_H-M   'P 1'
#
loop_
_entity.id
_entity.type
_entity.pdbx_description
1 polymer ?
#
loop_
_entity_poly.entity_id
_entity_poly.type
_entity_poly.pdbx_seq_one_letter_code
_entity_poly.pdbx_strand_id
1 'polypeptide(L)'
;MSSKTTRYRLNGKPFKSLRTQNKHVSAWLPSSNSAFCQSVYDFIKIVLSTDPPSSVPDQQKAIAQAIEKKKLQDKTHLLNSDYPSYVPEYAGKKKSILTKYKLIFLDDLKRLHLTSNTFDITNDASSNWNSLIIELLCKHWTYAESQNSFSAYAINTDDMDQEKLYGVIARWFNGRKSLFSQKKDPKKKEAEELADRTVLKLNLPWRSPVLKSLCEVADRETVQATCPARHDGRLLEVRRRPAQNTSEPAKVPMNLASDCYSNEFFGSLPEPDQKGLTTQPPSGLAEFYFKLTQDHPSLFPIQS
;
A
#
# COMPACT_ATOMS: atom_id res chain seq x y z
N MET A 1 9.03 -10.15 -22.92
CA MET A 1 8.35 -10.85 -21.80
C MET A 1 7.18 -10.01 -21.30
N SER A 2 5.95 -10.44 -21.56
CA SER A 2 4.73 -9.71 -21.24
C SER A 2 4.53 -9.63 -19.72
N SER A 3 4.60 -8.43 -19.15
CA SER A 3 4.21 -8.23 -17.76
C SER A 3 2.72 -8.49 -17.65
N LYS A 4 2.30 -9.39 -16.75
CA LYS A 4 0.89 -9.53 -16.37
C LYS A 4 0.41 -8.21 -15.77
N THR A 5 -0.10 -7.31 -16.60
CA THR A 5 -0.74 -6.07 -16.18
C THR A 5 -1.96 -6.48 -15.37
N THR A 6 -2.05 -6.02 -14.12
CA THR A 6 -3.22 -6.24 -13.26
C THR A 6 -4.47 -5.81 -14.02
N ARG A 7 -5.49 -6.66 -14.14
CA ARG A 7 -6.73 -6.38 -14.92
C ARG A 7 -7.57 -5.20 -14.38
N TYR A 8 -7.13 -4.58 -13.28
CA TYR A 8 -7.87 -3.56 -12.54
C TYR A 8 -6.91 -2.46 -12.02
N ARG A 9 -7.43 -1.25 -11.83
CA ARG A 9 -6.80 -0.08 -11.18
C ARG A 9 -7.57 0.32 -9.93
N LEU A 10 -6.89 0.81 -8.90
CA LEU A 10 -7.56 1.36 -7.72
C LEU A 10 -7.96 2.81 -8.01
N ASN A 11 -9.27 3.12 -7.97
CA ASN A 11 -9.83 4.43 -8.33
C ASN A 11 -9.32 4.97 -9.68
N GLY A 12 -9.12 4.09 -10.66
CA GLY A 12 -8.66 4.47 -12.01
C GLY A 12 -7.19 4.87 -12.14
N LYS A 13 -6.48 4.99 -11.01
CA LYS A 13 -5.07 5.38 -11.00
C LYS A 13 -4.16 4.17 -11.19
N PRO A 14 -3.03 4.31 -11.92
CA PRO A 14 -2.06 3.25 -12.02
C PRO A 14 -1.57 2.91 -10.62
N PHE A 15 -1.49 1.62 -10.31
CA PHE A 15 -0.75 1.20 -9.13
C PHE A 15 0.68 1.73 -9.29
N LYS A 16 1.11 2.63 -8.41
CA LYS A 16 2.54 2.82 -8.13
C LYS A 16 3.04 1.52 -7.51
N SER A 17 3.15 0.47 -8.32
CA SER A 17 3.44 -0.86 -7.81
C SER A 17 4.81 -0.79 -7.13
N LEU A 18 4.96 -1.47 -5.99
CA LEU A 18 6.25 -1.59 -5.33
C LEU A 18 7.33 -2.08 -6.32
N ARG A 19 6.94 -2.94 -7.28
CA ARG A 19 7.82 -3.41 -8.35
C ARG A 19 8.31 -2.27 -9.25
N THR A 20 7.44 -1.34 -9.64
CA THR A 20 7.80 -0.18 -10.45
C THR A 20 8.73 0.74 -9.67
N GLN A 21 8.40 1.05 -8.42
CA GLN A 21 9.26 1.86 -7.54
C GLN A 21 10.64 1.22 -7.35
N ASN A 22 10.69 -0.09 -7.06
CA ASN A 22 11.92 -0.84 -6.92
C ASN A 22 12.75 -0.86 -8.22
N LYS A 23 12.11 -0.91 -9.39
CA LYS A 23 12.78 -0.86 -10.69
C LYS A 23 13.47 0.49 -10.94
N HIS A 24 12.87 1.60 -10.49
CA HIS A 24 13.51 2.92 -10.62
C HIS A 24 14.74 3.04 -9.74
N VAL A 25 14.70 2.50 -8.51
CA VAL A 25 15.84 2.61 -7.59
C VAL A 25 16.89 1.51 -7.79
N SER A 26 16.56 0.41 -8.48
CA SER A 26 17.52 -0.69 -8.72
C SER A 26 18.68 -0.33 -9.63
N ALA A 27 18.60 0.79 -10.35
CA ALA A 27 19.68 1.26 -11.21
C ALA A 27 20.90 1.78 -10.41
N TRP A 28 20.66 2.28 -9.19
CA TRP A 28 21.70 2.93 -8.37
C TRP A 28 21.83 2.35 -6.95
N LEU A 29 20.81 1.60 -6.48
CA LEU A 29 20.89 0.88 -5.22
C LEU A 29 21.46 -0.54 -5.37
N PRO A 30 22.19 -1.04 -4.36
CA PRO A 30 22.63 -2.43 -4.34
C PRO A 30 21.45 -3.41 -4.38
N SER A 31 21.72 -4.62 -4.89
CA SER A 31 20.76 -5.72 -4.89
C SER A 31 20.21 -5.96 -3.48
N SER A 32 18.92 -6.30 -3.37
CA SER A 32 18.29 -6.60 -2.07
C SER A 32 18.97 -7.75 -1.32
N ASN A 33 19.68 -8.62 -2.04
CA ASN A 33 20.39 -9.77 -1.50
C ASN A 33 21.87 -9.47 -1.20
N SER A 34 22.35 -8.24 -1.46
CA SER A 34 23.71 -7.83 -1.11
C SER A 34 23.93 -7.87 0.40
N ALA A 35 25.16 -8.11 0.83
CA ALA A 35 25.53 -8.11 2.24
C ALA A 35 25.22 -6.76 2.91
N PHE A 36 25.41 -5.66 2.20
CA PHE A 36 25.03 -4.31 2.62
C PHE A 36 23.53 -4.19 2.91
N CYS A 37 22.67 -4.61 1.98
CA CYS A 37 21.22 -4.54 2.20
C CYS A 37 20.77 -5.44 3.36
N GLN A 38 21.37 -6.63 3.50
CA GLN A 38 21.03 -7.55 4.57
C GLN A 38 21.45 -7.00 5.95
N SER A 39 22.64 -6.40 6.06
CA SER A 39 23.09 -5.79 7.33
C SER A 39 22.18 -4.63 7.74
N VAL A 40 21.78 -3.79 6.79
CA VAL A 40 20.81 -2.70 7.03
C VAL A 40 19.45 -3.25 7.47
N TYR A 41 18.91 -4.26 6.78
CA TYR A 41 17.60 -4.82 7.11
C TYR A 41 17.56 -5.48 8.49
N ASP A 42 18.65 -6.13 8.86
CA ASP A 42 18.75 -6.79 10.15
C ASP A 42 19.01 -5.80 11.28
N PHE A 43 19.77 -4.74 11.03
CA PHE A 43 19.89 -3.60 11.94
C PHE A 43 18.55 -2.92 12.21
N ILE A 44 17.76 -2.62 11.18
CA ILE A 44 16.42 -2.01 11.33
C ILE A 44 15.52 -2.88 12.21
N LYS A 45 15.54 -4.21 12.05
CA LYS A 45 14.73 -5.14 12.86
C LYS A 45 15.13 -5.18 14.33
N ILE A 46 16.38 -4.88 14.65
CA ILE A 46 16.88 -4.82 16.03
C ILE A 46 16.47 -3.49 16.68
N VAL A 47 16.60 -2.40 15.94
CA VAL A 47 16.44 -1.03 16.46
C VAL A 47 14.98 -0.60 16.55
N LEU A 48 14.17 -0.87 15.52
CA LEU A 48 12.77 -0.46 15.48
C LEU A 48 11.86 -1.48 16.16
N SER A 49 10.78 -1.00 16.77
CA SER A 49 9.72 -1.88 17.26
C SER A 49 8.97 -2.52 16.08
N THR A 50 8.62 -3.80 16.22
CA THR A 50 7.93 -4.55 15.17
C THR A 50 6.42 -4.38 15.18
N ASP A 51 5.89 -3.83 16.26
CA ASP A 51 4.46 -3.69 16.48
C ASP A 51 3.84 -2.72 15.46
N PRO A 52 2.62 -3.00 14.98
CA PRO A 52 1.92 -2.10 14.08
C PRO A 52 1.74 -0.76 14.79
N PRO A 53 2.24 0.36 14.23
CA PRO A 53 2.10 1.63 14.89
C PRO A 53 0.63 2.07 14.84
N SER A 54 0.10 2.42 16.01
CA SER A 54 -0.92 3.46 16.12
C SER A 54 -0.36 4.72 15.42
N SER A 55 -1.19 5.44 14.67
CA SER A 55 -0.83 6.72 14.07
C SER A 55 0.09 7.53 14.99
N VAL A 56 1.24 8.00 14.47
CA VAL A 56 2.16 8.83 15.26
C VAL A 56 1.41 10.11 15.68
N PRO A 57 1.38 10.47 16.98
CA PRO A 57 0.68 11.65 17.44
C PRO A 57 1.17 12.92 16.75
N ASP A 58 0.27 13.87 16.47
CA ASP A 58 0.64 15.09 15.75
C ASP A 58 1.66 15.94 16.50
N GLN A 59 1.65 15.90 17.84
CA GLN A 59 2.68 16.52 18.67
C GLN A 59 4.10 15.98 18.35
N GLN A 60 4.23 14.67 18.11
CA GLN A 60 5.52 14.05 17.75
C GLN A 60 5.96 14.48 16.34
N LYS A 61 5.02 14.63 15.41
CA LYS A 61 5.29 15.15 14.06
C LYS A 61 5.74 16.62 14.10
N ALA A 62 5.15 17.44 14.97
CA ALA A 62 5.55 18.83 15.17
C ALA A 62 6.97 18.95 15.77
N ILE A 63 7.28 18.13 16.79
CA ILE A 63 8.65 18.05 17.34
C ILE A 63 9.63 17.65 16.24
N ALA A 64 9.32 16.62 15.45
CA ALA A 64 10.17 16.17 14.34
C ALA A 64 10.45 17.28 13.30
N GLN A 65 9.45 18.12 12.99
CA GLN A 65 9.62 19.26 12.09
C GLN A 65 10.51 20.37 12.66
N ALA A 66 10.50 20.55 13.98
CA ALA A 66 11.28 21.58 14.66
C ALA A 66 12.73 21.16 14.96
N ILE A 67 13.11 19.89 14.73
CA ILE A 67 14.47 19.42 14.97
C ILE A 67 15.42 20.00 13.92
N GLU A 68 16.40 20.77 14.39
CA GLU A 68 17.49 21.27 13.56
C GLU A 68 18.37 20.13 13.04
N LYS A 69 18.73 20.17 11.75
CA LYS A 69 19.63 19.19 11.12
C LYS A 69 20.96 18.99 11.87
N LYS A 70 21.49 20.06 12.49
CA LYS A 70 22.72 20.00 13.28
C LYS A 70 22.59 19.09 14.51
N LYS A 71 21.44 19.13 15.21
CA LYS A 71 21.17 18.24 16.35
C LYS A 71 21.05 16.79 15.91
N LEU A 72 20.51 16.56 14.72
CA LEU A 72 20.37 15.22 14.16
C LEU A 72 21.73 14.58 13.86
N GLN A 73 22.67 15.35 13.32
CA GLN A 73 24.03 14.89 13.00
C GLN A 73 24.97 14.80 14.20
N ASP A 74 24.57 15.30 15.38
CA ASP A 74 25.38 15.23 16.59
C ASP A 74 25.61 13.77 17.04
N LYS A 75 26.87 13.34 17.02
CA LYS A 75 27.32 11.99 17.39
C LYS A 75 27.97 11.94 18.78
N THR A 76 28.08 13.06 19.49
CA THR A 76 28.83 13.16 20.76
C THR A 76 28.33 12.18 21.82
N HIS A 77 27.01 12.00 21.95
CA HIS A 77 26.42 11.05 22.90
C HIS A 77 26.65 9.58 22.57
N LEU A 78 26.91 9.25 21.30
CA LEU A 78 27.20 7.87 20.90
C LEU A 78 28.53 7.38 21.49
N LEU A 79 29.45 8.29 21.85
CA LEU A 79 30.78 7.98 22.35
C LEU A 79 30.82 7.63 23.85
N ASN A 80 29.81 8.04 24.63
CA ASN A 80 29.86 8.01 26.10
C ASN A 80 28.96 6.95 26.73
N SER A 81 28.71 5.85 26.01
CA SER A 81 27.64 4.95 26.41
C SER A 81 28.08 3.52 26.73
N ASP A 82 28.31 3.29 28.03
CA ASP A 82 28.41 1.95 28.63
C ASP A 82 27.01 1.34 28.76
N TYR A 83 26.40 0.99 27.62
CA TYR A 83 25.15 0.24 27.64
C TYR A 83 25.43 -1.25 27.88
N PRO A 84 24.74 -1.91 28.82
CA PRO A 84 24.83 -3.35 28.97
C PRO A 84 24.36 -4.02 27.66
N SER A 85 25.13 -5.00 27.18
CA SER A 85 24.69 -5.82 26.06
C SER A 85 23.52 -6.69 26.53
N TYR A 86 22.31 -6.39 26.07
CA TYR A 86 21.20 -7.33 26.19
C TYR A 86 21.38 -8.47 25.15
N VAL A 87 21.02 -9.70 25.51
CA VAL A 87 21.14 -10.85 24.60
C VAL A 87 19.74 -11.33 24.21
N PRO A 88 19.17 -10.87 23.10
CA PRO A 88 18.04 -11.55 22.47
C PRO A 88 18.53 -12.78 21.73
N GLU A 89 17.69 -13.81 21.67
CA GLU A 89 17.89 -15.01 20.85
C GLU A 89 17.71 -14.68 19.36
N TYR A 90 18.72 -14.07 18.73
CA TYR A 90 18.80 -13.99 17.27
C TYR A 90 19.66 -15.13 16.72
N ALA A 91 19.35 -15.64 15.53
CA ALA A 91 20.11 -16.70 14.85
C ALA A 91 20.91 -16.17 13.66
N GLY A 92 22.00 -16.87 13.29
CA GLY A 92 22.83 -16.55 12.13
C GLY A 92 23.63 -15.24 12.27
N LYS A 93 23.83 -14.54 11.14
CA LYS A 93 24.63 -13.29 11.05
C LYS A 93 24.12 -12.17 11.96
N LYS A 94 22.83 -12.18 12.31
CA LYS A 94 22.23 -11.22 13.24
C LYS A 94 22.85 -11.25 14.64
N LYS A 95 23.43 -12.38 15.04
CA LYS A 95 24.14 -12.51 16.32
C LYS A 95 25.34 -11.57 16.43
N SER A 96 25.91 -11.14 15.30
CA SER A 96 27.04 -10.19 15.32
C SER A 96 26.60 -8.76 15.65
N ILE A 97 25.32 -8.42 15.45
CA ILE A 97 24.80 -7.08 15.71
C ILE A 97 24.40 -7.00 17.17
N LEU A 98 25.21 -6.28 17.96
CA LEU A 98 24.97 -6.10 19.38
C LEU A 98 23.67 -5.34 19.64
N THR A 99 22.88 -5.78 20.61
CA THR A 99 21.55 -5.19 20.81
C THR A 99 21.58 -3.89 21.61
N LYS A 100 22.77 -3.55 22.12
CA LYS A 100 23.08 -2.22 22.65
C LYS A 100 22.70 -1.10 21.69
N TYR A 101 22.75 -1.31 20.37
CA TYR A 101 22.34 -0.30 19.39
C TYR A 101 20.86 0.09 19.48
N LYS A 102 20.00 -0.79 19.98
CA LYS A 102 18.62 -0.42 20.29
C LYS A 102 18.56 0.57 21.46
N LEU A 103 19.34 0.33 22.52
CA LEU A 103 19.39 1.22 23.68
C LEU A 103 19.97 2.59 23.30
N ILE A 104 21.05 2.61 22.54
CA ILE A 104 21.67 3.83 22.01
C ILE A 104 20.66 4.62 21.16
N PHE A 105 19.91 3.95 20.29
CA PHE A 105 18.88 4.59 19.48
C PHE A 105 17.74 5.18 20.32
N LEU A 106 17.25 4.44 21.33
CA LEU A 106 16.21 4.92 22.22
C LEU A 106 16.66 6.12 23.07
N ASP A 107 17.93 6.16 23.46
CA ASP A 107 18.49 7.31 24.18
C ASP A 107 18.56 8.57 23.30
N ASP A 108 18.99 8.42 22.04
CA ASP A 108 19.00 9.53 21.07
C ASP A 108 17.58 10.05 20.79
N LEU A 109 16.58 9.16 20.70
CA LEU A 109 15.18 9.59 20.61
C LEU A 109 14.74 10.40 21.83
N LYS A 110 15.09 9.97 23.04
CA LYS A 110 14.76 10.72 24.27
C LYS A 110 15.40 12.10 24.29
N ARG A 111 16.67 12.22 23.88
CA ARG A 111 17.38 13.51 23.72
C ARG A 111 16.68 14.43 22.73
N LEU A 112 16.08 13.87 21.69
CA LEU A 112 15.30 14.59 20.68
C LEU A 112 13.83 14.82 21.08
N HIS A 113 13.44 14.44 22.30
CA HIS A 113 12.06 14.48 22.79
C HIS A 113 11.07 13.66 21.93
N LEU A 114 11.57 12.61 21.29
CA LEU A 114 10.81 11.65 20.51
C LEU A 114 10.48 10.41 21.36
N THR A 115 9.23 9.97 21.29
CA THR A 115 8.74 8.81 22.06
C THR A 115 8.48 7.60 21.17
N SER A 116 8.30 7.80 19.86
CA SER A 116 8.05 6.71 18.91
C SER A 116 9.33 6.31 18.18
N ASN A 117 9.67 5.02 18.24
CA ASN A 117 10.78 4.41 17.53
C ASN A 117 10.30 3.61 16.29
N THR A 118 9.27 4.09 15.61
CA THR A 118 8.64 3.41 14.47
C THR A 118 8.32 4.37 13.31
N PHE A 119 8.14 3.82 12.12
CA PHE A 119 7.69 4.58 10.96
C PHE A 119 6.18 4.87 11.02
N ASP A 120 5.76 5.99 10.47
CA ASP A 120 4.35 6.25 10.20
C ASP A 120 3.96 5.62 8.85
N ILE A 121 3.25 4.49 8.93
CA ILE A 121 2.87 3.72 7.75
C ILE A 121 1.78 4.37 6.90
N THR A 122 1.09 5.37 7.45
CA THR A 122 0.06 6.14 6.72
C THR A 122 0.71 7.12 5.74
N ASN A 123 1.92 7.58 6.06
CA ASN A 123 2.66 8.57 5.29
C ASN A 123 3.73 7.94 4.39
N ASP A 124 4.24 8.71 3.43
CA ASP A 124 5.30 8.27 2.51
C ASP A 124 6.69 8.37 3.16
N ALA A 125 7.67 7.70 2.56
CA ALA A 125 9.06 7.70 3.04
C ALA A 125 9.65 9.13 3.13
N SER A 126 9.20 10.02 2.24
CA SER A 126 9.62 11.42 2.17
C SER A 126 8.86 12.36 3.12
N SER A 127 7.93 11.85 3.92
CA SER A 127 7.27 12.67 4.95
C SER A 127 8.28 13.04 6.04
N ASN A 128 8.13 14.22 6.64
CA ASN A 128 9.07 14.75 7.65
C ASN A 128 9.38 13.74 8.77
N TRP A 129 8.36 13.00 9.24
CA TRP A 129 8.56 11.97 10.26
C TRP A 129 9.39 10.79 9.73
N ASN A 130 8.99 10.22 8.59
CA ASN A 130 9.67 9.03 8.06
C ASN A 130 11.08 9.36 7.57
N SER A 131 11.31 10.54 6.98
CA SER A 131 12.64 10.99 6.59
C SER A 131 13.55 11.16 7.81
N LEU A 132 13.04 11.72 8.91
CA LEU A 132 13.78 11.84 10.17
C LEU A 132 14.16 10.47 10.73
N ILE A 133 13.24 9.50 10.74
CA ILE A 133 13.54 8.15 11.21
C ILE A 133 14.59 7.48 10.30
N ILE A 134 14.53 7.69 8.97
CA ILE A 134 15.57 7.19 8.05
C ILE A 134 16.92 7.81 8.38
N GLU A 135 16.98 9.13 8.60
CA GLU A 135 18.23 9.84 8.91
C GLU A 135 18.83 9.37 10.25
N LEU A 136 18.01 9.14 11.28
CA LEU A 136 18.45 8.52 12.52
C LEU A 136 18.98 7.09 12.29
N LEU A 137 18.28 6.27 11.51
CA LEU A 137 18.76 4.93 11.19
C LEU A 137 20.09 4.96 10.43
N CYS A 138 20.28 5.88 9.47
CA CYS A 138 21.56 6.09 8.80
C CYS A 138 22.66 6.40 9.82
N LYS A 139 22.45 7.38 10.70
CA LYS A 139 23.40 7.79 11.73
C LYS A 139 23.82 6.61 12.62
N HIS A 140 22.85 5.88 13.14
CA HIS A 140 23.10 4.78 14.08
C HIS A 140 23.69 3.54 13.39
N TRP A 141 23.32 3.27 12.13
CA TRP A 141 23.95 2.22 11.33
C TRP A 141 25.42 2.52 11.06
N THR A 142 25.75 3.76 10.63
CA THR A 142 27.14 4.17 10.39
C THR A 142 27.97 4.09 11.68
N TYR A 143 27.38 4.43 12.83
CA TYR A 143 28.05 4.26 14.12
C TYR A 143 28.26 2.78 14.47
N ALA A 144 27.27 1.91 14.26
CA ALA A 144 27.44 0.48 14.49
C ALA A 144 28.54 -0.12 13.60
N GLU A 145 28.65 0.36 12.36
CA GLU A 145 29.69 -0.08 11.44
C GLU A 145 31.09 0.43 11.83
N SER A 146 31.23 1.66 12.32
CA SER A 146 32.53 2.13 12.83
C SER A 146 33.02 1.34 14.04
N GLN A 147 32.13 0.60 14.71
CA GLN A 147 32.41 -0.35 15.79
C GLN A 147 32.52 -1.80 15.29
N ASN A 148 32.62 -2.02 13.98
CA ASN A 148 32.78 -3.33 13.34
C ASN A 148 31.65 -4.35 13.63
N SER A 149 30.43 -3.85 13.85
CA SER A 149 29.26 -4.70 14.20
C SER A 149 28.75 -5.56 13.06
N PHE A 150 29.10 -5.20 11.82
CA PHE A 150 28.69 -5.94 10.63
C PHE A 150 29.80 -6.82 10.05
N SER A 151 30.84 -7.15 10.83
CA SER A 151 31.95 -8.04 10.42
C SER A 151 31.52 -9.41 9.88
N ALA A 152 30.34 -9.92 10.26
CA ALA A 152 29.77 -11.16 9.71
C ALA A 152 29.14 -11.00 8.30
N TYR A 153 29.09 -9.78 7.77
CA TYR A 153 28.56 -9.43 6.47
C TYR A 153 29.73 -9.06 5.55
N ALA A 154 29.85 -9.72 4.40
CA ALA A 154 30.84 -9.39 3.38
C ALA A 154 30.40 -8.13 2.59
N ILE A 155 30.38 -6.98 3.26
CA ILE A 155 29.95 -5.70 2.69
C ILE A 155 31.00 -5.22 1.69
N ASN A 156 30.56 -4.88 0.48
CA ASN A 156 31.41 -4.20 -0.48
C ASN A 156 31.53 -2.72 -0.07
N THR A 157 32.75 -2.20 0.01
CA THR A 157 33.03 -0.79 0.31
C THR A 157 32.38 0.16 -0.69
N ASP A 158 32.21 -0.26 -1.95
CA ASP A 158 31.56 0.55 -2.99
C ASP A 158 30.07 0.80 -2.69
N ASP A 159 29.45 -0.06 -1.87
CA ASP A 159 28.06 0.06 -1.46
C ASP A 159 27.89 0.94 -0.20
N MET A 160 28.97 1.27 0.49
CA MET A 160 28.97 2.09 1.72
C MET A 160 28.89 3.60 1.43
N ASP A 161 27.85 3.97 0.69
CA ASP A 161 27.52 5.36 0.42
C ASP A 161 26.28 5.80 1.25
N GLN A 162 26.26 7.06 1.66
CA GLN A 162 25.21 7.59 2.52
C GLN A 162 23.86 7.70 1.79
N GLU A 163 23.86 8.04 0.49
CA GLU A 163 22.65 8.08 -0.32
C GLU A 163 22.12 6.65 -0.56
N LYS A 164 23.02 5.70 -0.82
CA LYS A 164 22.67 4.26 -0.90
C LYS A 164 22.05 3.76 0.39
N LEU A 165 22.63 4.10 1.55
CA LEU A 165 22.08 3.72 2.86
C LEU A 165 20.67 4.26 3.05
N TYR A 166 20.47 5.55 2.80
CA TYR A 166 19.15 6.19 2.85
C TYR A 166 18.14 5.47 1.94
N GLY A 167 18.52 5.25 0.68
CA GLY A 167 17.67 4.61 -0.31
C GLY A 167 17.33 3.16 0.03
N VAL A 168 18.26 2.40 0.62
CA VAL A 168 18.01 1.03 1.08
C VAL A 168 16.99 1.00 2.23
N ILE A 169 17.10 1.92 3.20
CA ILE A 169 16.14 2.03 4.31
C ILE A 169 14.76 2.46 3.78
N ALA A 170 14.71 3.45 2.87
CA ALA A 170 13.46 3.87 2.23
C ALA A 170 12.80 2.72 1.44
N ARG A 171 13.59 1.94 0.69
CA ARG A 171 13.13 0.74 -0.02
C ARG A 171 12.55 -0.31 0.93
N TRP A 172 13.20 -0.53 2.09
CA TRP A 172 12.70 -1.42 3.13
C TRP A 172 11.36 -0.95 3.68
N PHE A 173 11.24 0.34 4.01
CA PHE A 173 10.01 0.93 4.52
C PHE A 173 8.85 0.79 3.51
N ASN A 174 9.07 1.14 2.24
CA ASN A 174 8.05 1.01 1.20
C ASN A 174 7.61 -0.45 1.01
N GLY A 175 8.56 -1.40 1.08
CA GLY A 175 8.25 -2.82 1.10
C GLY A 175 7.34 -3.20 2.26
N ARG A 176 7.67 -2.74 3.48
CA ARG A 176 6.86 -2.98 4.68
C ARG A 176 5.47 -2.32 4.58
N LYS A 177 5.38 -1.05 4.16
CA LYS A 177 4.12 -0.34 3.90
C LYS A 177 3.20 -1.14 2.98
N SER A 178 3.72 -1.68 1.88
CA SER A 178 2.95 -2.49 0.95
C SER A 178 2.38 -3.78 1.58
N LEU A 179 3.13 -4.44 2.47
CA LEU A 179 2.66 -5.64 3.18
C LEU A 179 1.51 -5.30 4.13
N PHE A 180 1.54 -4.15 4.79
CA PHE A 180 0.45 -3.70 5.65
C PHE A 180 -0.78 -3.27 4.84
N SER A 181 -0.60 -2.63 3.69
CA SER A 181 -1.71 -2.36 2.76
C SER A 181 -2.37 -3.65 2.27
N GLN A 182 -1.59 -4.69 1.96
CA GLN A 182 -2.11 -6.01 1.56
C GLN A 182 -2.77 -6.77 2.73
N LYS A 183 -2.26 -6.64 3.96
CA LYS A 183 -2.92 -7.22 5.15
C LYS A 183 -4.23 -6.53 5.50
N LYS A 184 -4.40 -5.26 5.11
CA LYS A 184 -5.65 -4.52 5.22
C LYS A 184 -6.61 -4.75 4.06
N ASP A 185 -6.25 -5.49 3.00
CA ASP A 185 -7.23 -5.95 2.01
C ASP A 185 -8.18 -6.93 2.71
N PRO A 186 -9.44 -6.56 2.97
CA PRO A 186 -10.41 -7.55 3.33
C PRO A 186 -10.59 -8.41 2.08
N LYS A 187 -10.57 -9.73 2.23
CA LYS A 187 -11.35 -10.56 1.32
C LYS A 187 -12.79 -10.04 1.39
N LYS A 188 -13.19 -9.15 0.48
CA LYS A 188 -14.60 -8.98 0.14
C LYS A 188 -14.72 -8.73 -1.35
N LYS A 189 -15.46 -9.66 -1.93
CA LYS A 189 -15.88 -9.73 -3.32
C LYS A 189 -16.78 -8.51 -3.61
N GLU A 190 -17.34 -8.41 -4.80
CA GLU A 190 -18.29 -7.37 -5.23
C GLU A 190 -19.64 -7.41 -4.44
N ALA A 191 -19.55 -7.49 -3.11
CA ALA A 191 -20.53 -8.02 -2.17
C ALA A 191 -20.03 -7.77 -0.74
N GLU A 192 -20.67 -6.86 0.00
CA GLU A 192 -20.44 -6.70 1.43
C GLU A 192 -21.38 -7.62 2.22
N GLU A 193 -20.87 -8.70 2.81
CA GLU A 193 -21.66 -9.57 3.70
C GLU A 193 -21.76 -8.96 5.10
N LEU A 194 -22.95 -8.49 5.48
CA LEU A 194 -23.30 -8.01 6.83
C LEU A 194 -23.21 -9.15 7.86
N ALA A 195 -23.21 -8.83 9.15
CA ALA A 195 -23.08 -9.80 10.25
C ALA A 195 -24.20 -10.88 10.27
N ASP A 196 -25.32 -10.60 9.60
CA ASP A 196 -26.48 -11.47 9.39
C ASP A 196 -26.38 -12.36 8.14
N ARG A 197 -25.23 -12.35 7.43
CA ARG A 197 -24.98 -13.02 6.13
C ARG A 197 -25.72 -12.42 4.93
N THR A 198 -26.27 -11.20 5.05
CA THR A 198 -26.87 -10.47 3.94
C THR A 198 -25.79 -9.85 3.07
N VAL A 199 -25.84 -10.04 1.74
CA VAL A 199 -24.87 -9.47 0.81
C VAL A 199 -25.41 -8.17 0.23
N LEU A 200 -24.70 -7.05 0.41
CA LEU A 200 -25.06 -5.78 -0.22
C LEU A 200 -24.34 -5.61 -1.55
N LYS A 201 -25.06 -5.17 -2.60
CA LYS A 201 -24.47 -4.69 -3.85
C LYS A 201 -23.73 -3.40 -3.50
N LEU A 202 -22.48 -3.23 -3.93
CA LEU A 202 -21.77 -1.96 -3.73
C LEU A 202 -22.10 -1.01 -4.89
N ASN A 203 -22.36 0.26 -4.61
CA ASN A 203 -22.46 1.26 -5.67
C ASN A 203 -21.05 1.51 -6.22
N LEU A 204 -20.85 1.26 -7.51
CA LEU A 204 -19.56 1.36 -8.17
C LEU A 204 -19.50 2.67 -8.97
N PRO A 205 -18.81 3.70 -8.47
CA PRO A 205 -18.86 5.05 -9.04
C PRO A 205 -18.27 5.13 -10.45
N TRP A 206 -17.43 4.16 -10.83
CA TRP A 206 -16.82 4.10 -12.16
C TRP A 206 -17.74 3.60 -13.25
N ARG A 207 -18.85 2.89 -12.94
CA ARG A 207 -19.74 2.32 -13.97
C ARG A 207 -20.62 3.39 -14.58
N SER A 208 -20.76 3.39 -15.90
CA SER A 208 -21.76 4.24 -16.56
C SER A 208 -23.18 3.86 -16.12
N PRO A 209 -24.13 4.81 -16.11
CA PRO A 209 -25.54 4.51 -15.79
C PRO A 209 -26.12 3.41 -16.68
N VAL A 210 -25.78 3.42 -17.97
CA VAL A 210 -26.24 2.43 -18.95
C VAL A 210 -25.72 1.02 -18.59
N LEU A 211 -24.41 0.89 -18.33
CA LEU A 211 -23.83 -0.39 -17.93
C LEU A 211 -24.42 -0.89 -16.61
N LYS A 212 -24.67 0.01 -15.66
CA LYS A 212 -25.32 -0.32 -14.38
C LYS A 212 -26.70 -0.93 -14.62
N SER A 213 -27.55 -0.29 -15.42
CA SER A 213 -28.89 -0.78 -15.74
C SER A 213 -28.86 -2.13 -16.47
N LEU A 214 -27.95 -2.31 -17.44
CA LEU A 214 -27.78 -3.58 -18.14
C LEU A 214 -27.37 -4.72 -17.19
N CYS A 215 -26.43 -4.47 -16.27
CA CYS A 215 -26.06 -5.45 -15.26
C CYS A 215 -27.22 -5.80 -14.33
N GLU A 216 -28.05 -4.82 -13.95
CA GLU A 216 -29.24 -5.06 -13.12
C GLU A 216 -30.29 -5.94 -13.83
N VAL A 217 -30.51 -5.72 -15.13
CA VAL A 217 -31.35 -6.59 -15.94
C VAL A 217 -30.75 -8.00 -16.03
N ALA A 218 -29.48 -8.12 -16.37
CA ALA A 218 -28.82 -9.42 -16.48
C ALA A 218 -28.87 -10.22 -15.16
N ASP A 219 -28.63 -9.55 -14.02
CA ASP A 219 -28.77 -10.15 -12.69
C ASP A 219 -30.20 -10.69 -12.47
N ARG A 220 -31.23 -9.89 -12.79
CA ARG A 220 -32.63 -10.27 -12.60
C ARG A 220 -33.07 -11.42 -13.50
N GLU A 221 -32.72 -11.38 -14.79
CA GLU A 221 -33.04 -12.45 -15.73
C GLU A 221 -32.33 -13.76 -15.34
N THR A 222 -31.09 -13.67 -14.85
CA THR A 222 -30.36 -14.84 -14.34
C THR A 222 -31.08 -15.45 -13.13
N VAL A 223 -31.59 -14.62 -12.21
CA VAL A 223 -32.39 -15.09 -11.07
C VAL A 223 -33.68 -15.77 -11.53
N GLN A 224 -34.41 -15.16 -12.47
CA GLN A 224 -35.66 -15.72 -13.01
C GLN A 224 -35.45 -17.05 -13.74
N ALA A 225 -34.39 -17.15 -14.55
CA ALA A 225 -34.06 -18.36 -15.31
C ALA A 225 -33.58 -19.51 -14.41
N THR A 226 -32.86 -19.19 -13.32
CA THR A 226 -32.20 -20.22 -12.49
C THR A 226 -33.03 -20.65 -11.28
N CYS A 227 -33.99 -19.82 -10.80
CA CYS A 227 -34.77 -20.08 -9.58
C CYS A 227 -36.30 -19.90 -9.77
N PRO A 228 -36.98 -20.73 -10.57
CA PRO A 228 -38.44 -20.63 -10.70
C PRO A 228 -39.23 -21.11 -9.47
N ALA A 229 -38.63 -21.86 -8.52
CA ALA A 229 -39.40 -22.49 -7.43
C ALA A 229 -38.78 -22.51 -6.02
N ARG A 230 -37.51 -22.14 -5.83
CA ARG A 230 -36.88 -22.02 -4.50
C ARG A 230 -35.86 -20.89 -4.49
N HIS A 231 -35.90 -20.03 -3.48
CA HIS A 231 -34.85 -19.08 -3.16
C HIS A 231 -33.58 -19.84 -2.76
N ASP A 232 -32.81 -20.33 -3.74
CA ASP A 232 -31.50 -20.92 -3.47
C ASP A 232 -30.52 -19.79 -3.12
N GLY A 233 -30.26 -19.64 -1.82
CA GLY A 233 -29.27 -18.69 -1.27
C GLY A 233 -27.82 -19.01 -1.65
N ARG A 234 -27.57 -19.90 -2.62
CA ARG A 234 -26.26 -20.14 -3.23
C ARG A 234 -25.92 -19.16 -4.34
N LEU A 235 -26.92 -18.62 -5.05
CA LEU A 235 -26.70 -17.62 -6.11
C LEU A 235 -26.40 -16.26 -5.49
N LEU A 236 -25.35 -15.60 -5.98
CA LEU A 236 -24.92 -14.30 -5.47
C LEU A 236 -25.97 -13.22 -5.78
N GLU A 237 -26.64 -13.35 -6.91
CA GLU A 237 -27.67 -12.46 -7.43
C GLU A 237 -28.91 -12.47 -6.52
N VAL A 238 -29.29 -13.62 -5.96
CA VAL A 238 -30.43 -13.78 -5.04
C VAL A 238 -30.14 -13.20 -3.65
N ARG A 239 -28.87 -13.14 -3.24
CA ARG A 239 -28.46 -12.59 -1.94
C ARG A 239 -28.17 -11.09 -1.95
N ARG A 240 -28.04 -10.47 -3.12
CA ARG A 240 -27.65 -9.07 -3.29
C ARG A 240 -28.83 -8.14 -3.06
N ARG A 241 -28.79 -7.35 -1.98
CA ARG A 241 -29.70 -6.20 -1.79
C ARG A 241 -29.19 -4.95 -2.53
N PRO A 242 -30.08 -3.98 -2.83
CA PRO A 242 -29.68 -2.69 -3.42
C PRO A 242 -28.56 -2.03 -2.64
N ALA A 243 -27.73 -1.28 -3.35
CA ALA A 243 -26.58 -0.64 -2.74
C ALA A 243 -27.00 0.42 -1.72
N GLN A 244 -26.60 0.22 -0.47
CA GLN A 244 -26.74 1.21 0.60
C GLN A 244 -25.50 2.10 0.71
N ASN A 245 -24.33 1.59 0.29
CA ASN A 245 -23.05 2.25 0.41
C ASN A 245 -22.31 2.30 -0.94
N THR A 246 -21.51 3.35 -1.12
CA THR A 246 -20.58 3.49 -2.25
C THR A 246 -19.24 2.82 -1.90
N SER A 247 -18.68 2.07 -2.86
CA SER A 247 -17.39 1.40 -2.69
C SER A 247 -16.26 2.43 -2.74
N GLU A 248 -15.67 2.78 -1.60
CA GLU A 248 -14.39 3.50 -1.55
C GLU A 248 -13.37 2.70 -0.73
N PRO A 249 -12.21 2.30 -1.30
CA PRO A 249 -11.74 2.50 -2.68
C PRO A 249 -12.32 1.50 -3.70
N ALA A 250 -12.59 1.95 -4.93
CA ALA A 250 -13.17 1.12 -6.01
C ALA A 250 -12.09 0.47 -6.89
N LYS A 251 -12.23 -0.84 -7.18
CA LYS A 251 -11.42 -1.54 -8.19
C LYS A 251 -12.06 -1.34 -9.56
N VAL A 252 -11.36 -0.66 -10.45
CA VAL A 252 -11.81 -0.24 -11.78
C VAL A 252 -11.18 -1.14 -12.83
N PRO A 253 -11.96 -1.92 -13.61
CA PRO A 253 -11.43 -2.74 -14.68
C PRO A 253 -10.74 -1.90 -15.76
N MET A 254 -9.66 -2.41 -16.34
CA MET A 254 -9.00 -1.79 -17.49
C MET A 254 -9.48 -2.43 -18.80
N ASN A 255 -9.33 -1.69 -19.91
CA ASN A 255 -9.63 -2.09 -21.28
C ASN A 255 -11.11 -2.39 -21.56
N LEU A 256 -12.03 -1.81 -20.79
CA LEU A 256 -13.44 -1.77 -21.20
C LEU A 256 -13.63 -0.68 -22.25
N ALA A 257 -14.69 -0.78 -23.05
CA ALA A 257 -15.07 0.31 -23.95
C ALA A 257 -15.30 1.62 -23.16
N SER A 258 -15.02 2.77 -23.78
CA SER A 258 -15.05 4.06 -23.06
C SER A 258 -16.43 4.39 -22.47
N ASP A 259 -17.51 3.92 -23.10
CA ASP A 259 -18.90 4.06 -22.66
C ASP A 259 -19.29 3.14 -21.49
N CYS A 260 -18.41 2.23 -21.07
CA CYS A 260 -18.57 1.46 -19.82
C CYS A 260 -18.29 2.31 -18.58
N TYR A 261 -17.52 3.40 -18.71
CA TYR A 261 -17.13 4.26 -17.61
C TYR A 261 -18.10 5.43 -17.44
N SER A 262 -18.41 5.82 -16.21
CA SER A 262 -19.17 7.04 -15.94
C SER A 262 -18.37 8.27 -16.39
N ASN A 263 -19.03 9.22 -17.05
CA ASN A 263 -18.41 10.47 -17.49
C ASN A 263 -17.85 11.27 -16.31
N GLU A 264 -18.55 11.29 -15.17
CA GLU A 264 -18.10 11.99 -13.96
C GLU A 264 -16.82 11.36 -13.41
N PHE A 265 -16.79 10.02 -13.33
CA PHE A 265 -15.61 9.29 -12.85
C PHE A 265 -14.44 9.42 -13.83
N PHE A 266 -14.67 9.21 -15.12
CA PHE A 266 -13.64 9.24 -16.14
C PHE A 266 -13.03 10.64 -16.30
N GLY A 267 -13.87 11.68 -16.27
CA GLY A 267 -13.47 13.08 -16.30
C GLY A 267 -12.70 13.54 -15.05
N SER A 268 -12.89 12.88 -13.91
CA SER A 268 -12.13 13.17 -12.69
C SER A 268 -10.65 12.74 -12.75
N LEU A 269 -10.26 11.93 -13.75
CA LEU A 269 -8.91 11.39 -13.89
C LEU A 269 -8.06 12.25 -14.84
N PRO A 270 -6.74 12.38 -14.59
CA PRO A 270 -5.81 12.98 -15.55
C PRO A 270 -5.80 12.23 -16.90
N GLU A 271 -5.56 12.93 -18.01
CA GLU A 271 -5.51 12.35 -19.37
C GLU A 271 -4.59 11.12 -19.51
N PRO A 272 -3.40 11.06 -18.89
CA PRO A 272 -2.56 9.85 -18.92
C PRO A 272 -3.20 8.64 -18.22
N ASP A 273 -4.00 8.89 -17.18
CA ASP A 273 -4.68 7.83 -16.42
C ASP A 273 -5.93 7.33 -17.16
N GLN A 274 -6.64 8.23 -17.86
CA GLN A 274 -7.72 7.90 -18.79
C GLN A 274 -7.23 6.99 -19.92
N LYS A 275 -6.17 7.39 -20.63
CA LYS A 275 -5.52 6.57 -21.68
C LYS A 275 -5.01 5.24 -21.14
N GLY A 276 -4.58 5.23 -19.88
CA GLY A 276 -4.14 4.02 -19.20
C GLY A 276 -5.27 3.09 -18.74
N LEU A 277 -6.50 3.60 -18.60
CA LEU A 277 -7.69 2.83 -18.27
C LEU A 277 -8.27 2.14 -19.50
N THR A 278 -8.37 2.85 -20.61
CA THR A 278 -8.84 2.29 -21.86
C THR A 278 -8.32 3.06 -23.07
N THR A 279 -8.05 2.33 -24.14
CA THR A 279 -7.84 2.85 -25.50
C THR A 279 -8.94 2.40 -26.47
N GLN A 280 -9.98 1.74 -25.96
CA GLN A 280 -11.07 1.20 -26.75
C GLN A 280 -12.09 2.32 -27.05
N PRO A 281 -12.58 2.43 -28.30
CA PRO A 281 -13.66 3.35 -28.63
C PRO A 281 -14.95 2.95 -27.89
N PRO A 282 -15.98 3.83 -27.88
CA PRO A 282 -17.30 3.47 -27.39
C PRO A 282 -17.80 2.22 -28.11
N SER A 283 -18.38 1.29 -27.38
CA SER A 283 -18.92 0.03 -27.93
C SER A 283 -20.36 0.16 -28.43
N GLY A 284 -21.00 1.29 -28.18
CA GLY A 284 -22.39 1.55 -28.54
C GLY A 284 -23.37 1.03 -27.48
N LEU A 285 -22.97 1.05 -26.20
CA LEU A 285 -23.79 0.56 -25.09
C LEU A 285 -25.12 1.30 -24.98
N ALA A 286 -25.13 2.60 -25.27
CA ALA A 286 -26.34 3.41 -25.22
C ALA A 286 -27.33 2.99 -26.31
N GLU A 287 -26.85 2.77 -27.53
CA GLU A 287 -27.64 2.30 -28.68
C GLU A 287 -28.16 0.89 -28.43
N PHE A 288 -27.32 0.00 -27.89
CA PHE A 288 -27.72 -1.34 -27.50
C PHE A 288 -28.80 -1.32 -26.41
N TYR A 289 -28.60 -0.52 -25.36
CA TYR A 289 -29.58 -0.34 -24.29
C TYR A 289 -30.91 0.18 -24.82
N PHE A 290 -30.87 1.21 -25.67
CA PHE A 290 -32.05 1.79 -26.30
C PHE A 290 -32.81 0.75 -27.12
N LYS A 291 -32.13 0.01 -27.99
CA LYS A 291 -32.73 -1.06 -28.78
C LYS A 291 -33.34 -2.14 -27.89
N LEU A 292 -32.63 -2.56 -26.85
CA LEU A 292 -33.11 -3.57 -25.90
C LEU A 292 -34.37 -3.08 -25.15
N THR A 293 -34.44 -1.80 -24.77
CA THR A 293 -35.64 -1.23 -24.14
C THR A 293 -36.84 -1.15 -25.09
N GLN A 294 -36.61 -0.94 -26.39
CA GLN A 294 -37.67 -0.94 -27.41
C GLN A 294 -38.18 -2.34 -27.73
N ASP A 295 -37.26 -3.28 -27.98
CA ASP A 295 -37.60 -4.65 -28.41
C ASP A 295 -38.16 -5.48 -27.25
N HIS A 296 -37.75 -5.19 -26.02
CA HIS A 296 -38.11 -5.94 -24.82
C HIS A 296 -38.47 -5.04 -23.63
N PRO A 297 -39.59 -4.28 -23.72
CA PRO A 297 -39.97 -3.32 -22.67
C PRO A 297 -40.25 -3.99 -21.31
N SER A 298 -40.64 -5.27 -21.31
CA SER A 298 -40.85 -6.05 -20.07
C SER A 298 -39.59 -6.22 -19.22
N LEU A 299 -38.40 -6.06 -19.81
CA LEU A 299 -37.12 -6.13 -19.09
C LEU A 299 -36.80 -4.85 -18.30
N PHE A 300 -37.53 -3.75 -18.52
CA PHE A 300 -37.28 -2.47 -17.89
C PHE A 300 -38.56 -1.92 -17.28
N PRO A 301 -39.09 -2.56 -16.21
CA PRO A 301 -40.31 -2.09 -15.57
C PRO A 301 -40.11 -0.65 -15.08
N ILE A 302 -41.03 0.23 -15.45
CA ILE A 302 -41.08 1.62 -14.98
C ILE A 302 -41.28 1.54 -13.47
N GLN A 303 -40.30 2.02 -12.70
CA GLN A 303 -40.45 2.19 -11.27
C GLN A 303 -41.49 3.29 -11.03
N SER A 304 -42.69 2.86 -10.62
CA SER A 304 -43.73 3.72 -10.03
C SER A 304 -43.36 4.11 -8.61
#